data_AF-A0A172Y5N5-F1
#
_entry.id   AF-A0A172Y5N5-F1
#
_cell.length_a   1.000
_cell.length_b   1.000
_cell.length_c   1.000
_cell.angle_alpha   90.00
_cell.angle_beta   90.00
_cell.angle_gamma   90.00
#
_symmetry.space_group_name_H-M   'P 1'
#
loop_
_entity.id
_entity.type
_entity.pdbx_description
1 polymer ?
#
loop_
_entity_poly.entity_id
_entity_poly.type
_entity_poly.pdbx_seq_one_letter_code
_entity_poly.pdbx_strand_id
1 'polypeptide(L)' 'MTRPCDLAVLPETAATADLEAAYVRRGGQILACDAARRLAVETLQAERSLIDEWVRSRP' A
#
# COMPACT_ATOMS: atom_id res chain seq x y z
N MET A 1 -4.66 12.84 -2.50
CA MET A 1 -3.19 12.68 -2.66
C MET A 1 -2.91 11.27 -3.13
N THR A 2 -2.19 11.09 -4.24
CA THR A 2 -1.67 9.79 -4.67
C THR A 2 -0.21 9.68 -4.24
N ARG A 3 0.08 8.84 -3.25
CA ARG A 3 1.46 8.54 -2.84
C ARG A 3 1.96 7.34 -3.66
N PRO A 4 3.09 7.46 -4.37
CA PRO A 4 3.68 6.33 -5.07
C PRO A 4 4.16 5.25 -4.08
N CYS A 5 4.19 4.00 -4.52
CA CYS A 5 4.86 2.96 -3.73
C CYS A 5 6.36 3.21 -3.70
N ASP A 6 7.00 2.77 -2.62
CA ASP A 6 8.46 2.72 -2.58
C ASP A 6 8.98 1.74 -3.65
N LEU A 7 10.09 2.13 -4.28
CA LEU A 7 10.75 1.35 -5.31
C LEU A 7 12.23 1.25 -4.97
N ALA A 8 12.73 0.03 -4.79
CA ALA A 8 14.16 -0.21 -4.69
C ALA A 8 14.83 0.13 -6.02
N VAL A 9 15.78 1.08 -5.98
CA VAL A 9 16.58 1.51 -7.13
C VAL A 9 18.01 1.05 -6.92
N LEU A 10 18.67 0.67 -8.01
CA LEU A 10 20.08 0.31 -8.00
C LEU A 10 20.97 1.55 -8.17
N PRO A 11 22.15 1.59 -7.53
CA PRO A 11 23.14 2.61 -7.83
C PRO A 11 23.68 2.43 -9.26
N GLU A 12 24.25 3.50 -9.82
CA GLU A 12 24.74 3.52 -11.21
C GLU A 12 25.83 2.46 -11.47
N THR A 13 26.70 2.21 -10.48
CA THR A 13 27.74 1.17 -10.53
C THR A 13 27.38 -0.03 -9.66
N ALA A 14 26.17 -0.56 -9.82
CA ALA A 14 25.71 -1.71 -9.06
C ALA A 14 26.47 -3.00 -9.39
N ALA A 15 26.80 -3.77 -8.35
CA ALA A 15 27.27 -5.15 -8.48
C ALA A 15 26.10 -6.13 -8.40
N THR A 16 26.35 -7.42 -8.71
CA THR A 16 25.32 -8.48 -8.63
C THR A 16 24.68 -8.57 -7.24
N ALA A 17 25.46 -8.39 -6.17
CA ALA A 17 24.95 -8.41 -4.80
C ALA A 17 23.92 -7.29 -4.53
N ASP A 18 24.04 -6.13 -5.18
CA ASP A 18 23.07 -5.05 -5.06
C ASP A 18 21.73 -5.42 -5.69
N LEU A 19 21.76 -6.15 -6.82
CA LEU A 19 20.56 -6.66 -7.49
C LEU A 19 19.81 -7.65 -6.61
N GLU A 20 20.52 -8.60 -6.00
CA GLU A 20 19.92 -9.58 -5.08
C GLU A 20 19.27 -8.89 -3.88
N ALA A 21 19.99 -7.93 -3.27
CA ALA A 21 19.46 -7.16 -2.16
C ALA A 21 18.25 -6.31 -2.57
N ALA A 22 18.28 -5.67 -3.74
CA ALA A 22 17.15 -4.90 -4.26
C ALA A 22 15.95 -5.79 -4.59
N TYR A 23 16.16 -7.00 -5.11
CA TYR A 23 15.11 -7.97 -5.41
C TYR A 23 14.34 -8.37 -4.13
N VAL A 24 15.06 -8.74 -3.06
CA VAL A 24 14.45 -9.09 -1.78
C VAL A 24 13.70 -7.89 -1.18
N ARG A 25 14.32 -6.69 -1.17
CA ARG A 25 13.65 -5.47 -0.69
C ARG A 25 12.37 -5.16 -1.47
N ARG A 26 12.40 -5.36 -2.79
CA ARG A 26 11.25 -5.09 -3.66
C ARG A 26 10.04 -5.96 -3.30
N GLY A 27 10.27 -7.23 -2.95
CA GLY A 27 9.20 -8.11 -2.46
C GLY A 27 8.46 -7.50 -1.26
N GLY A 28 9.21 -7.05 -0.25
CA GLY A 28 8.65 -6.38 0.93
C GLY A 28 7.90 -5.08 0.60
N GLN A 29 8.46 -4.25 -0.28
CA GLN A 29 7.83 -3.00 -0.73
C GLN A 29 6.49 -3.23 -1.43
N ILE A 30 6.39 -4.28 -2.27
CA ILE A 30 5.14 -4.64 -2.96
C ILE A 30 4.08 -5.03 -1.93
N LEU A 31 4.41 -5.93 -1.00
CA LEU A 31 3.47 -6.38 0.03
C LEU A 31 2.97 -5.22 0.89
N ALA A 32 3.88 -4.34 1.34
CA ALA A 32 3.51 -3.18 2.15
C ALA A 32 2.61 -2.21 1.38
N CYS A 33 2.92 -1.95 0.10
CA CYS A 33 2.11 -1.03 -0.70
C CYS A 33 0.72 -1.60 -1.01
N ASP A 34 0.63 -2.90 -1.30
CA ASP A 34 -0.66 -3.57 -1.54
C ASP A 34 -1.52 -3.60 -0.27
N ALA A 35 -0.93 -3.95 0.88
CA ALA A 35 -1.61 -3.91 2.17
C ALA A 35 -2.16 -2.51 2.49
N ALA A 36 -1.37 -1.45 2.25
CA ALA A 36 -1.81 -0.08 2.47
C ALA A 36 -2.97 0.32 1.54
N ARG A 37 -2.93 -0.09 0.26
CA ARG A 37 -4.05 0.16 -0.68
C ARG A 37 -5.31 -0.55 -0.24
N ARG A 38 -5.20 -1.83 0.10
CA ARG A 38 -6.31 -2.65 0.56
C ARG A 38 -6.94 -2.04 1.81
N LEU A 39 -6.13 -1.69 2.81
CA LEU A 39 -6.60 -1.06 4.04
C LEU A 39 -7.35 0.25 3.77
N ALA A 40 -6.88 1.08 2.84
CA ALA A 40 -7.55 2.33 2.50
C ALA A 40 -8.96 2.09 1.92
N VAL A 41 -9.11 1.09 1.04
CA VAL A 41 -10.41 0.72 0.47
C VAL A 41 -11.32 0.11 1.53
N GLU A 42 -10.82 -0.84 2.31
CA GLU A 42 -11.59 -1.49 3.39
C GLU A 42 -12.07 -0.47 4.42
N THR A 43 -11.21 0.48 4.79
CA THR A 43 -11.57 1.57 5.72
C THR A 43 -12.66 2.44 5.14
N LEU A 44 -12.54 2.86 3.87
CA LEU A 44 -13.55 3.68 3.21
C LEU A 44 -14.90 2.95 3.11
N GLN A 45 -14.87 1.65 2.83
CA GLN A 45 -16.08 0.82 2.80
C GLN A 45 -16.73 0.72 4.18
N ALA A 46 -15.95 0.47 5.22
CA ALA A 46 -16.43 0.42 6.60
C ALA A 46 -17.04 1.77 7.03
N GLU A 47 -16.36 2.88 6.73
CA GLU A 47 -16.86 4.24 7.01
C GLU A 47 -18.23 4.47 6.35
N ARG A 48 -18.37 4.12 5.07
CA ARG A 48 -19.64 4.27 4.34
C ARG A 48 -20.75 3.42 4.93
N SER A 49 -20.48 2.17 5.27
CA SER A 49 -21.47 1.29 5.91
C SER A 49 -21.97 1.88 7.23
N LEU A 50 -21.08 2.43 8.06
CA LEU A 50 -21.45 3.07 9.32
C LEU A 50 -22.31 4.33 9.10
N ILE A 51 -21.98 5.13 8.09
CA ILE A 51 -22.78 6.31 7.72
C ILE A 51 -24.18 5.87 7.27
N ASP A 52 -24.28 4.86 6.41
CA ASP A 52 -25.56 4.36 5.90
C ASP A 52 -26.45 3.82 7.03
N GLU A 53 -25.86 3.10 7.99
CA GLU A 53 -26.55 2.64 9.20
C GLU A 53 -27.05 3.81 10.08
N TRP A 54 -26.20 4.82 10.29
CA TRP A 54 -26.57 6.01 11.03
C TRP A 54 -27.72 6.78 10.35
N VAL A 55 -27.66 6.96 9.03
CA VAL A 55 -28.73 7.62 8.26
C VAL A 55 -30.05 6.84 8.37
N ARG A 56 -30.01 5.50 8.28
CA ARG A 56 -31.22 4.66 8.39
C ARG A 56 -31.85 4.65 9.78
N SER A 57 -31.03 4.81 10.83
CA SER A 57 -31.48 4.78 12.23
C SER A 57 -31.93 6.16 12.75
N ARG A 58 -31.76 7.21 11.94
CA ARG A 58 -32.18 8.56 12.29
C ARG A 58 -33.71 8.69 12.19
N PRO A 59 -34.40 9.21 13.24
CA PRO A 59 -35.84 9.43 13.23
C PRO A 59 -36.28 10.58 12.31
#